data_AF-A0A150G562-F1
#
_entry.id   AF-A0A150G562-F1
#
_cell.length_a   1.000
_cell.length_b   1.000
_cell.length_c   1.000
_cell.angle_alpha   90.00
_cell.angle_beta   90.00
_cell.angle_gamma   90.00
#
_symmetry.space_group_name_H-M   'P 1'
#
loop_
_entity.id
_entity.type
_entity.pdbx_description
1 polymer ?
#
loop_
_entity_poly.entity_id
_entity_poly.type
_entity_poly.pdbx_seq_one_letter_code
_entity_poly.pdbx_strand_id
1 'polypeptide(L)'
;MYKMGCLLGMEGMDVTAQIASARKLLEAQRLLRESNLNAVRPSEDELKQLDSSIKRNSALTKKLKQLTEDNKQTIIDDIRKTNQSKYVSEAVSALADAPLRNSDVPAAVAVCSLLHQRYADFGTQIAPALAKALPDYRRDRDGAVTALTLLGSFARAARELLLGQLPPQVAAAAGAVVPPELEEQTASL
;
A
#
# COMPACT_ATOMS: atom_id res chain seq x y z
N MET A 1 18.62 25.43 -41.44
CA MET A 1 18.40 25.69 -39.99
C MET A 1 17.32 24.74 -39.44
N TYR A 2 17.58 23.43 -39.38
CA TYR A 2 16.65 22.45 -38.78
C TYR A 2 17.43 21.54 -37.84
N LYS A 3 17.80 22.05 -36.66
CA LYS A 3 18.36 21.21 -35.60
C LYS A 3 18.16 21.80 -34.21
N MET A 4 17.03 22.48 -33.99
CA MET A 4 16.71 23.05 -32.67
C MET A 4 15.22 22.95 -32.31
N GLY A 5 14.51 21.97 -32.90
CA GLY A 5 13.12 21.63 -32.54
C GLY A 5 12.98 20.27 -31.85
N CYS A 6 13.95 19.36 -31.98
CA CYS A 6 13.87 18.02 -31.38
C CYS A 6 14.29 17.96 -29.90
N LEU A 7 15.04 18.95 -29.38
CA LEU A 7 15.47 18.89 -27.97
C LEU A 7 14.35 19.24 -26.99
N LEU A 8 13.43 20.13 -27.34
CA LEU A 8 12.31 20.53 -26.45
C LEU A 8 11.18 19.49 -26.38
N GLY A 9 11.10 18.55 -27.35
CA GLY A 9 10.09 17.49 -27.35
C GLY A 9 10.44 16.28 -26.46
N MET A 10 11.73 16.04 -26.19
CA MET A 10 12.15 14.90 -25.37
C MET A 10 11.96 15.14 -23.86
N GLU A 11 12.10 16.38 -23.38
CA GLU A 11 11.88 16.71 -21.97
C GLU A 11 10.38 16.76 -21.59
N GLY A 12 9.50 17.18 -22.49
CA GLY A 12 8.05 17.23 -22.25
C GLY A 12 7.37 15.85 -22.21
N MET A 13 7.86 14.88 -22.99
CA MET A 13 7.36 13.49 -22.96
C MET A 13 7.71 12.76 -21.66
N ASP A 14 8.89 13.05 -21.09
CA ASP A 14 9.31 12.46 -19.82
C ASP A 14 8.49 13.02 -18.64
N VAL A 15 8.27 14.34 -18.60
CA VAL A 15 7.45 14.98 -17.54
C VAL A 15 5.99 14.52 -17.60
N THR A 16 5.40 14.41 -18.79
CA THR A 16 4.01 13.92 -18.93
C THR A 16 3.87 12.44 -18.56
N ALA A 17 4.85 11.60 -18.92
CA ALA A 17 4.89 10.20 -18.49
C ALA A 17 5.05 10.07 -16.97
N GLN A 18 5.91 10.89 -16.35
CA GLN A 18 6.08 10.93 -14.90
C GLN A 18 4.78 11.37 -14.20
N ILE A 19 4.11 12.42 -14.68
CA ILE A 19 2.82 12.88 -14.15
C ILE A 19 1.75 11.78 -14.26
N ALA A 20 1.66 11.09 -15.40
CA ALA A 20 0.71 9.99 -15.59
C ALA A 20 0.98 8.83 -14.63
N SER A 21 2.27 8.47 -14.42
CA SER A 21 2.67 7.44 -13.48
C SER A 21 2.33 7.81 -12.03
N ALA A 22 2.55 9.07 -11.64
CA ALA A 22 2.24 9.59 -10.32
C ALA A 22 0.73 9.61 -10.06
N ARG A 23 -0.09 10.00 -11.06
CA ARG A 23 -1.56 9.94 -10.99
C ARG A 23 -2.06 8.52 -10.76
N LYS A 24 -1.56 7.55 -11.53
CA LYS A 24 -1.93 6.14 -11.36
C LYS A 24 -1.57 5.61 -9.97
N LEU A 25 -0.41 6.01 -9.43
CA LEU A 25 0.00 5.65 -8.07
C LEU A 25 -0.93 6.28 -7.02
N LEU A 26 -1.30 7.55 -7.17
CA LEU A 26 -2.21 8.25 -6.27
C LEU A 26 -3.62 7.64 -6.28
N GLU A 27 -4.13 7.28 -7.45
CA GLU A 27 -5.42 6.59 -7.59
C GLU A 27 -5.39 5.21 -6.92
N ALA A 28 -4.34 4.43 -7.14
CA ALA A 28 -4.18 3.13 -6.48
C ALA A 28 -4.13 3.27 -4.94
N GLN A 29 -3.42 4.28 -4.43
CA GLN A 29 -3.39 4.60 -3.00
C GLN A 29 -4.77 5.01 -2.47
N ARG A 30 -5.52 5.80 -3.24
CA ARG A 30 -6.88 6.22 -2.88
C ARG A 30 -7.84 5.04 -2.81
N LEU A 31 -7.85 4.16 -3.81
CA LEU A 31 -8.71 2.97 -3.82
C LEU A 31 -8.37 1.99 -2.68
N LEU A 32 -7.07 1.79 -2.42
CA LEU A 32 -6.61 0.97 -1.31
C LEU A 32 -7.03 1.57 0.05
N ARG A 33 -6.99 2.89 0.16
CA ARG A 33 -7.49 3.60 1.34
C ARG A 33 -9.00 3.41 1.53
N GLU A 34 -9.79 3.63 0.48
CA GLU A 34 -11.25 3.49 0.52
C GLU A 34 -11.66 2.06 0.90
N SER A 35 -10.97 1.03 0.39
CA SER A 35 -11.22 -0.37 0.75
C SER A 35 -10.81 -0.72 2.18
N ASN A 36 -9.74 -0.11 2.71
CA ASN A 36 -9.34 -0.28 4.11
C ASN A 36 -10.31 0.42 5.08
N LEU A 37 -10.85 1.59 4.71
CA LEU A 37 -11.83 2.32 5.53
C LEU A 37 -13.20 1.65 5.52
N ASN A 38 -13.63 1.15 4.36
CA ASN A 38 -14.92 0.47 4.17
C ASN A 38 -14.75 -1.06 4.18
N ALA A 39 -13.90 -1.57 5.06
CA ALA A 39 -13.62 -3.00 5.13
C ALA A 39 -14.89 -3.79 5.51
N VAL A 40 -15.46 -4.51 4.53
CA VAL A 40 -16.52 -5.49 4.78
C VAL A 40 -15.86 -6.76 5.29
N ARG A 41 -15.92 -6.96 6.61
CA ARG A 41 -15.31 -8.12 7.26
C ARG A 41 -16.19 -9.35 7.02
N PRO A 42 -15.58 -10.50 6.63
CA PRO A 42 -16.32 -11.74 6.52
C PRO A 42 -16.89 -12.15 7.88
N SER A 43 -18.07 -12.77 7.86
CA SER A 43 -18.73 -13.32 9.03
C SER A 43 -17.92 -14.47 9.64
N GLU A 44 -18.14 -14.76 10.93
CA GLU A 44 -17.47 -15.88 11.59
C GLU A 44 -17.72 -17.22 10.90
N ASP A 45 -18.89 -17.41 10.29
CA ASP A 45 -19.25 -18.66 9.61
C ASP A 45 -18.50 -18.84 8.29
N GLU A 46 -18.22 -17.75 7.56
CA GLU A 46 -17.34 -17.77 6.39
C GLU A 46 -15.89 -18.07 6.79
N LEU A 47 -15.43 -17.54 7.92
CA LEU A 47 -14.09 -17.81 8.44
C LEU A 47 -13.92 -19.26 8.91
N LYS A 48 -14.97 -19.90 9.45
CA LYS A 48 -14.93 -21.32 9.88
C LYS A 48 -14.78 -22.30 8.71
N GLN A 49 -15.19 -21.92 7.49
CA GLN A 49 -15.03 -22.76 6.30
C GLN A 49 -13.57 -22.81 5.80
N LEU A 50 -12.73 -21.89 6.25
CA LEU A 50 -11.33 -21.79 5.84
C LEU A 50 -10.43 -22.69 6.67
N ASP A 51 -9.27 -23.04 6.10
CA ASP A 51 -8.32 -23.94 6.75
C ASP A 51 -7.66 -23.25 7.97
N SER A 52 -7.94 -23.80 9.17
CA SER A 52 -7.39 -23.34 10.45
C SER A 52 -6.26 -24.23 10.97
N SER A 53 -5.72 -25.13 10.13
CA SER A 53 -4.68 -26.06 10.56
C SER A 53 -3.41 -25.31 10.95
N ILE A 54 -2.79 -25.73 12.06
CA ILE A 54 -1.51 -25.19 12.54
C ILE A 54 -0.45 -25.27 11.44
N LYS A 55 -0.45 -26.36 10.65
CA LYS A 55 0.51 -26.58 9.56
C LYS A 55 0.42 -25.50 8.48
N ARG A 56 -0.80 -25.18 8.02
CA ARG A 56 -1.02 -24.13 7.01
C ARG A 56 -0.67 -22.75 7.55
N ASN A 57 -1.13 -22.42 8.75
CA ASN A 57 -0.84 -21.13 9.37
C ASN A 57 0.65 -20.94 9.67
N SER A 58 1.34 -21.96 10.19
CA SER A 58 2.79 -21.90 10.42
C SER A 58 3.59 -21.72 9.12
N ALA A 59 3.16 -22.37 8.03
CA ALA A 59 3.77 -22.17 6.72
C ALA A 59 3.55 -20.74 6.22
N LEU A 60 2.35 -20.18 6.39
CA LEU A 60 2.05 -18.80 6.05
C LEU A 60 2.91 -17.83 6.88
N THR A 61 3.04 -18.02 8.20
CA THR A 61 3.89 -17.18 9.06
C THR A 61 5.35 -17.20 8.60
N LYS A 62 5.88 -18.35 8.17
CA LYS A 62 7.24 -18.44 7.60
C LYS A 62 7.37 -17.67 6.28
N LYS A 63 6.35 -17.74 5.42
CA LYS A 63 6.33 -16.98 4.15
C LYS A 63 6.24 -15.47 4.40
N LEU A 64 5.46 -15.03 5.39
CA LEU A 64 5.35 -13.61 5.77
C LEU A 64 6.69 -13.03 6.22
N LYS A 65 7.53 -13.82 6.93
CA LYS A 65 8.90 -13.41 7.31
C LYS A 65 9.84 -13.24 6.12
N GLN A 66 9.54 -13.86 4.99
CA GLN A 66 10.34 -13.83 3.77
C GLN A 66 9.59 -13.09 2.65
N LEU A 67 8.70 -12.17 2.99
CA LEU A 67 7.88 -11.45 2.03
C LEU A 67 8.77 -10.67 1.03
N THR A 68 8.51 -10.89 -0.25
CA THR A 68 9.12 -10.17 -1.38
C THR A 68 8.05 -9.83 -2.40
N GLU A 69 8.36 -8.91 -3.33
CA GLU A 69 7.42 -8.58 -4.40
C GLU A 69 7.06 -9.81 -5.27
N ASP A 70 8.02 -10.70 -5.52
CA ASP A 70 7.81 -11.92 -6.33
C ASP A 70 6.85 -12.93 -5.68
N ASN A 71 6.91 -13.07 -4.34
CA ASN A 71 6.11 -14.06 -3.62
C ASN A 71 4.77 -13.50 -3.07
N LYS A 72 4.53 -12.20 -3.24
CA LYS A 72 3.31 -11.48 -2.84
C LYS A 72 2.04 -12.22 -3.23
N GLN A 73 1.90 -12.60 -4.51
CA GLN A 73 0.67 -13.20 -5.01
C GLN A 73 0.39 -14.56 -4.35
N THR A 74 1.44 -15.37 -4.16
CA THR A 74 1.34 -16.65 -3.45
C THR A 74 0.89 -16.46 -2.01
N ILE A 75 1.43 -15.45 -1.32
CA ILE A 75 1.07 -15.13 0.06
C ILE A 75 -0.38 -14.65 0.16
N ILE A 76 -0.83 -13.78 -0.76
CA ILE A 76 -2.22 -13.32 -0.83
C ILE A 76 -3.19 -14.50 -1.00
N ASP A 77 -2.88 -15.43 -1.90
CA ASP A 77 -3.72 -16.60 -2.15
C ASP A 77 -3.76 -17.55 -0.95
N ASP A 78 -2.63 -17.72 -0.26
CA ASP A 78 -2.58 -18.49 0.99
C ASP A 78 -3.38 -17.82 2.10
N ILE A 79 -3.30 -16.49 2.24
CA ILE A 79 -4.07 -15.72 3.22
C ILE A 79 -5.56 -15.99 2.99
N ARG A 80 -6.04 -15.85 1.75
CA ARG A 80 -7.45 -16.06 1.38
C ARG A 80 -7.99 -17.45 1.70
N LYS A 81 -7.13 -18.48 1.64
CA LYS A 81 -7.51 -19.89 1.87
C LYS A 81 -7.39 -20.34 3.32
N THR A 82 -6.78 -19.53 4.18
CA THR A 82 -6.52 -19.89 5.58
C THR A 82 -7.24 -18.94 6.54
N ASN A 83 -7.57 -19.48 7.72
CA ASN A 83 -8.13 -18.73 8.83
C ASN A 83 -7.00 -18.37 9.81
N GLN A 84 -6.74 -17.07 9.94
CA GLN A 84 -5.72 -16.50 10.81
C GLN A 84 -6.29 -15.89 12.09
N SER A 85 -7.57 -16.05 12.43
CA SER A 85 -8.18 -15.42 13.63
C SER A 85 -7.41 -15.71 14.92
N LYS A 86 -6.83 -16.91 15.04
CA LYS A 86 -5.99 -17.32 16.19
C LYS A 86 -4.50 -17.01 16.02
N TYR A 87 -4.09 -16.55 14.84
CA TYR A 87 -2.69 -16.38 14.42
C TYR A 87 -2.36 -14.93 14.00
N VAL A 88 -3.25 -13.98 14.29
CA VAL A 88 -3.10 -12.57 13.88
C VAL A 88 -1.83 -11.98 14.51
N SER A 89 -1.58 -12.24 15.79
CA SER A 89 -0.42 -11.72 16.52
C SER A 89 0.90 -12.24 15.95
N GLU A 90 0.95 -13.52 15.57
CA GLU A 90 2.10 -14.16 14.95
C GLU A 90 2.33 -13.63 13.53
N ALA A 91 1.25 -13.41 12.77
CA ALA A 91 1.33 -12.80 11.44
C ALA A 91 1.84 -11.36 11.51
N VAL A 92 1.37 -10.57 12.49
CA VAL A 92 1.86 -9.21 12.75
C VAL A 92 3.33 -9.22 13.11
N SER A 93 3.75 -10.11 14.03
CA SER A 93 5.16 -10.22 14.43
C SER A 93 6.04 -10.65 13.26
N ALA A 94 5.58 -11.60 12.45
CA ALA A 94 6.29 -12.05 11.26
C ALA A 94 6.46 -10.95 10.20
N LEU A 95 5.46 -10.09 10.04
CA LEU A 95 5.54 -8.93 9.14
C LEU A 95 6.45 -7.83 9.68
N ALA A 96 6.43 -7.58 10.99
CA ALA A 96 7.29 -6.57 11.62
C ALA A 96 8.76 -6.99 11.65
N ASP A 97 9.05 -8.28 11.79
CA ASP A 97 10.41 -8.84 11.79
C ASP A 97 10.94 -9.12 10.37
N ALA A 98 10.13 -8.98 9.32
CA ALA A 98 10.54 -9.29 7.96
C ALA A 98 11.61 -8.28 7.47
N PRO A 99 12.76 -8.74 6.94
CA PRO A 99 13.78 -7.87 6.38
C PRO A 99 13.35 -7.40 4.98
N LEU A 100 12.41 -6.47 4.93
CA LEU A 100 11.84 -5.91 3.70
C LEU A 100 12.83 -4.93 3.06
N ARG A 101 13.05 -5.06 1.75
CA ARG A 101 13.76 -4.05 0.97
C ARG A 101 12.77 -2.99 0.47
N ASN A 102 13.26 -1.84 0.04
CA ASN A 102 12.43 -0.77 -0.52
C ASN A 102 11.55 -1.25 -1.70
N SER A 103 12.05 -2.22 -2.48
CA SER A 103 11.29 -2.86 -3.57
C SER A 103 10.12 -3.73 -3.11
N ASP A 104 10.17 -4.23 -1.87
CA ASP A 104 9.18 -5.16 -1.30
C ASP A 104 8.08 -4.42 -0.52
N VAL A 105 8.22 -3.10 -0.35
CA VAL A 105 7.24 -2.23 0.34
C VAL A 105 5.85 -2.29 -0.28
N PRO A 106 5.67 -2.24 -1.62
CA PRO A 106 4.34 -2.36 -2.23
C PRO A 106 3.66 -3.70 -1.90
N ALA A 107 4.40 -4.82 -1.93
CA ALA A 107 3.89 -6.12 -1.48
C ALA A 107 3.50 -6.13 -0.01
N ALA A 108 4.35 -5.58 0.86
CA ALA A 108 4.06 -5.47 2.28
C ALA A 108 2.77 -4.68 2.54
N VAL A 109 2.59 -3.53 1.89
CA VAL A 109 1.37 -2.72 2.00
C VAL A 109 0.12 -3.49 1.54
N ALA A 110 0.21 -4.23 0.43
CA ALA A 110 -0.91 -5.01 -0.08
C ALA A 110 -1.33 -6.15 0.87
N VAL A 111 -0.35 -6.91 1.39
CA VAL A 111 -0.59 -8.01 2.33
C VAL A 111 -1.17 -7.47 3.65
N CYS A 112 -0.59 -6.40 4.16
CA CYS A 112 -1.06 -5.67 5.32
C CYS A 112 -2.51 -5.18 5.18
N SER A 113 -2.84 -4.59 4.04
CA SER A 113 -4.20 -4.12 3.75
C SER A 113 -5.21 -5.27 3.73
N LEU A 114 -4.86 -6.39 3.10
CA LEU A 114 -5.71 -7.58 3.07
C LEU A 114 -5.98 -8.15 4.47
N LEU A 115 -4.95 -8.22 5.32
CA LEU A 115 -5.10 -8.69 6.70
C LEU A 115 -5.93 -7.72 7.54
N HIS A 116 -5.76 -6.41 7.34
CA HIS A 116 -6.56 -5.39 7.99
C HIS A 116 -8.04 -5.47 7.62
N GLN A 117 -8.35 -5.70 6.34
CA GLN A 117 -9.73 -5.83 5.86
C GLN A 117 -10.44 -7.07 6.41
N ARG A 118 -9.69 -8.16 6.68
CA ARG A 118 -10.25 -9.41 7.20
C ARG A 118 -10.31 -9.48 8.72
N TYR A 119 -9.32 -8.94 9.43
CA TYR A 119 -9.19 -9.07 10.87
C TYR A 119 -9.14 -7.71 11.56
N ALA A 120 -10.11 -7.46 12.43
CA ALA A 120 -10.20 -6.25 13.23
C ALA A 120 -8.94 -5.99 14.06
N ASP A 121 -8.44 -7.05 14.67
CA ASP A 121 -7.33 -7.01 15.63
C ASP A 121 -5.96 -6.79 14.97
N PHE A 122 -5.88 -6.90 13.64
CA PHE A 122 -4.64 -6.70 12.91
C PHE A 122 -4.20 -5.23 12.97
N GLY A 123 -5.14 -4.30 12.74
CA GLY A 123 -4.84 -2.87 12.68
C GLY A 123 -4.33 -2.30 14.00
N THR A 124 -4.84 -2.79 15.13
CA THR A 124 -4.44 -2.35 16.47
C THR A 124 -3.08 -2.89 16.89
N GLN A 125 -2.67 -4.05 16.36
CA GLN A 125 -1.41 -4.71 16.71
C GLN A 125 -0.23 -4.33 15.81
N ILE A 126 -0.48 -4.01 14.52
CA ILE A 126 0.60 -3.75 13.56
C ILE A 126 1.36 -2.45 13.85
N ALA A 127 0.66 -1.39 14.29
CA ALA A 127 1.29 -0.10 14.60
C ALA A 127 2.33 -0.19 15.74
N PRO A 128 2.02 -0.75 16.93
CA PRO A 128 3.02 -0.90 17.99
C PRO A 128 4.13 -1.90 17.62
N ALA A 129 3.81 -2.96 16.84
CA ALA A 129 4.82 -3.92 16.37
C ALA A 129 5.84 -3.25 15.43
N LEU A 130 5.38 -2.46 14.46
CA LEU A 130 6.25 -1.69 13.57
C LEU A 130 7.05 -0.62 14.33
N ALA A 131 6.43 0.04 15.31
CA ALA A 131 7.13 1.03 16.14
C ALA A 131 8.28 0.42 16.95
N LYS A 132 8.11 -0.81 17.44
CA LYS A 132 9.18 -1.58 18.11
C LYS A 132 10.25 -2.06 17.13
N ALA A 133 9.86 -2.36 15.90
CA ALA A 133 10.75 -2.76 14.82
C ALA A 133 11.51 -1.59 14.17
N LEU A 134 11.35 -0.35 14.67
CA LEU A 134 12.23 0.78 14.38
C LEU A 134 13.47 0.68 15.30
N PRO A 135 14.58 0.03 14.93
CA PRO A 135 15.82 0.17 15.68
C PRO A 135 16.27 1.65 15.69
N ASP A 136 17.25 1.98 16.55
CA ASP A 136 17.90 3.30 16.56
C ASP A 136 18.12 3.78 15.13
N TYR A 137 17.43 4.86 14.73
CA TYR A 137 17.42 5.41 13.37
C TYR A 137 18.83 5.64 12.79
N ARG A 138 19.84 5.72 13.66
CA ARG A 138 21.27 5.83 13.29
C ARG A 138 21.91 4.54 12.77
N ARG A 139 21.39 3.35 13.08
CA ARG A 139 21.99 2.05 12.68
C ARG A 139 21.41 1.48 11.39
N ASP A 140 20.12 1.70 11.12
CA ASP A 140 19.45 1.15 9.94
C ASP A 140 18.43 2.15 9.36
N ARG A 141 18.94 3.04 8.49
CA ARG A 141 18.15 4.09 7.86
C ARG A 141 17.11 3.51 6.90
N ASP A 142 17.46 2.49 6.13
CA ASP A 142 16.58 1.89 5.12
C ASP A 142 15.44 1.10 5.77
N GLY A 143 15.75 0.32 6.82
CA GLY A 143 14.74 -0.34 7.65
C GLY A 143 13.78 0.66 8.29
N ALA A 144 14.31 1.77 8.83
CA ALA A 144 13.48 2.81 9.44
C ALA A 144 12.56 3.52 8.43
N VAL A 145 13.05 3.82 7.22
CA VAL A 145 12.23 4.41 6.14
C VAL A 145 11.11 3.45 5.71
N THR A 146 11.40 2.15 5.64
CA THR A 146 10.41 1.13 5.31
C THR A 146 9.32 1.02 6.38
N ALA A 147 9.71 0.88 7.65
CA ALA A 147 8.77 0.83 8.77
C ALA A 147 7.94 2.11 8.89
N LEU A 148 8.53 3.30 8.69
CA LEU A 148 7.82 4.57 8.65
C LEU A 148 6.86 4.68 7.45
N THR A 149 7.21 4.10 6.30
CA THR A 149 6.32 4.06 5.13
C THR A 149 5.12 3.16 5.38
N LEU A 150 5.34 1.98 5.95
CA LEU A 150 4.26 1.08 6.37
C LEU A 150 3.39 1.74 7.44
N LEU A 151 3.99 2.24 8.52
CA LEU A 151 3.26 2.97 9.56
C LEU A 151 2.52 4.17 8.97
N GLY A 152 3.12 4.92 8.06
CA GLY A 152 2.51 6.05 7.35
C GLY A 152 1.33 5.65 6.47
N SER A 153 1.33 4.44 5.89
CA SER A 153 0.19 3.92 5.12
C SER A 153 -1.02 3.66 6.01
N PHE A 154 -0.80 3.14 7.23
CA PHE A 154 -1.86 2.92 8.23
C PHE A 154 -2.23 4.19 9.00
N ALA A 155 -1.26 5.01 9.38
CA ALA A 155 -1.45 6.27 10.10
C ALA A 155 -2.07 7.34 9.19
N ARG A 156 -1.79 7.35 7.87
CA ARG A 156 -2.58 8.16 6.94
C ARG A 156 -4.02 7.70 6.92
N ALA A 157 -4.34 6.40 7.03
CA ALA A 157 -5.72 5.95 7.18
C ALA A 157 -6.36 6.56 8.45
N ALA A 158 -5.60 6.63 9.56
CA ALA A 158 -6.02 7.33 10.78
C ALA A 158 -5.98 8.88 10.71
N ARG A 159 -5.29 9.49 9.75
CA ARG A 159 -5.22 10.96 9.59
C ARG A 159 -6.59 11.58 9.29
N GLU A 160 -7.49 10.86 8.61
CA GLU A 160 -8.89 11.32 8.45
C GLU A 160 -9.72 11.16 9.73
N LEU A 161 -9.28 10.32 10.65
CA LEU A 161 -9.89 10.14 11.97
C LEU A 161 -9.46 11.25 12.95
N LEU A 162 -8.34 11.94 12.68
CA LEU A 162 -7.83 13.06 13.50
C LEU A 162 -7.99 14.45 12.88
N LEU A 163 -7.99 14.57 11.54
CA LEU A 163 -8.06 15.87 10.86
C LEU A 163 -9.37 16.12 10.10
N GLY A 164 -10.34 15.22 10.20
CA GLY A 164 -11.56 15.31 9.41
C GLY A 164 -11.27 15.21 7.91
N GLN A 165 -12.33 15.14 7.11
CA GLN A 165 -12.22 15.14 5.66
C GLN A 165 -11.30 16.27 5.17
N LEU A 166 -10.41 15.94 4.24
CA LEU A 166 -9.61 16.92 3.52
C LEU A 166 -10.57 18.01 3.00
N PRO A 167 -10.30 19.31 3.23
CA PRO A 167 -11.20 20.37 2.82
C PRO A 167 -11.56 20.20 1.33
N PRO A 168 -12.84 20.37 0.95
CA PRO A 168 -13.34 20.09 -0.41
C PRO A 168 -12.57 20.85 -1.51
N GLN A 169 -11.85 21.90 -1.12
CA GLN A 169 -11.01 22.75 -1.94
C GLN A 169 -9.78 22.00 -2.51
N VAL A 170 -9.22 21.03 -1.79
CA VAL A 170 -8.08 20.22 -2.24
C VAL A 170 -8.54 19.03 -3.10
N ALA A 171 -9.75 18.50 -2.84
CA ALA A 171 -10.40 17.51 -3.71
C ALA A 171 -10.83 18.13 -5.05
N ALA A 172 -11.30 19.39 -5.05
CA ALA A 172 -11.64 20.13 -6.25
C ALA A 172 -10.41 20.42 -7.14
N ALA A 173 -9.24 20.69 -6.53
CA ALA A 173 -8.00 20.88 -7.29
C ALA A 173 -7.46 19.59 -7.94
N ALA A 174 -7.85 18.41 -7.44
CA ALA A 174 -7.52 17.13 -8.09
C ALA A 174 -8.51 16.77 -9.23
N GLY A 175 -9.68 17.41 -9.27
CA GLY A 175 -10.73 17.18 -10.26
C GLY A 175 -10.86 18.25 -11.35
N ALA A 176 -10.13 19.35 -11.28
CA ALA A 176 -10.20 20.42 -12.26
C ALA A 176 -8.83 20.97 -12.65
N VAL A 177 -8.71 21.23 -13.96
CA VAL A 177 -7.62 21.90 -14.68
C VAL A 177 -6.52 20.96 -15.20
N VAL A 178 -6.89 20.14 -16.19
CA VAL A 178 -6.15 20.19 -17.46
C VAL A 178 -6.44 21.59 -18.04
N PRO A 179 -5.44 22.43 -18.30
CA PRO A 179 -5.66 23.71 -18.96
C PRO A 179 -6.30 23.48 -20.34
N PRO A 180 -7.40 24.16 -20.69
CA PRO A 180 -8.10 23.97 -21.97
C PRO A 180 -7.31 24.48 -23.20
N GLU A 181 -6.08 24.99 -23.03
CA GLU A 181 -5.28 25.54 -24.14
C GLU A 181 -4.52 24.49 -24.96
N LEU A 182 -4.67 23.18 -24.69
CA LEU A 182 -3.96 22.11 -25.42
C LEU A 182 -4.85 21.17 -26.24
N GLU A 183 -6.18 21.34 -26.26
CA GLU A 183 -7.05 20.57 -27.16
C GLU A 183 -7.28 21.25 -28.52
N GLU A 184 -7.02 22.56 -28.65
CA GLU A 184 -7.33 23.27 -29.91
C GLU A 184 -6.21 23.27 -30.97
N GLN A 185 -5.02 22.72 -30.66
CA GLN A 185 -3.89 22.73 -31.61
C GLN A 185 -3.58 21.39 -32.29
N THR A 186 -4.36 20.33 -32.03
CA THR A 186 -4.21 19.04 -32.75
C THR A 186 -5.26 18.83 -33.85
N ALA A 187 -6.17 19.79 -34.06
CA ALA A 187 -7.22 19.71 -35.08
C ALA A 187 -6.93 20.53 -36.36
N SER A 188 -5.83 21.26 -36.46
CA SER A 188 -5.41 21.91 -37.71
C SER A 188 -3.91 22.15 -37.72
N LEU A 189 -3.16 21.17 -38.24
CA LEU A 189 -2.02 21.30 -39.17
C LEU A 189 -1.49 19.91 -39.52
#